data_AF-A0A2M7KLT8-F1
#
_entry.id   AF-A0A2M7KLT8-F1
#
_cell.length_a   1.000
_cell.length_b   1.000
_cell.length_c   1.000
_cell.angle_alpha   90.00
_cell.angle_beta   90.00
_cell.angle_gamma   90.00
#
_symmetry.space_group_name_H-M   'P 1'
#
loop_
_entity.id
_entity.type
_entity.pdbx_description
1 polymer ?
#
loop_
_entity_poly.entity_id
_entity_poly.type
_entity_poly.pdbx_seq_one_letter_code
_entity_poly.pdbx_strand_id
1 'polypeptide(L)'
;MTEVDFTTQFYRMCLARNLDEFRAAVAMNQLMEQNVMYADVEGNIFYVRTGPGSQNPRGRRALDLLATADRMTLEDATRITLDTYAGDSEHWRAALTAAAKAFAGGARVGVLKEALDLLANWAGHRSVDSPAATLYWVWRAKLKDDNAQPAEIAILQGTALPRDQQETLLRALAAARDEIVKRSGHREVPWGEVHRIRRGDQSWPAATTAVECSSLSRFAPSITATRVGCEGCYSGSRW
;
A
#
# COMPACT_ATOMS: atom_id res chain seq x y z
N MET A 1 -11.14 -37.42 18.54
CA MET A 1 -11.84 -36.13 18.30
C MET A 1 -11.98 -35.98 16.80
N THR A 2 -13.20 -36.02 16.28
CA THR A 2 -13.49 -36.15 14.83
C THR A 2 -14.25 -34.96 14.25
N GLU A 3 -14.47 -33.89 15.02
CA GLU A 3 -15.23 -32.72 14.57
C GLU A 3 -14.53 -31.43 14.94
N VAL A 4 -14.52 -30.49 14.00
CA VAL A 4 -14.01 -29.12 14.17
C VAL A 4 -15.06 -28.31 14.91
N ASP A 5 -14.77 -27.89 16.15
CA ASP A 5 -15.68 -27.10 16.98
C ASP A 5 -15.19 -25.65 17.13
N PHE A 6 -15.15 -24.96 15.99
CA PHE A 6 -14.77 -23.55 15.90
C PHE A 6 -15.67 -22.66 16.77
N THR A 7 -16.98 -22.92 16.78
CA THR A 7 -17.97 -22.10 17.48
C THR A 7 -17.74 -22.12 18.99
N THR A 8 -17.49 -23.29 19.59
CA THR A 8 -17.21 -23.38 21.02
C THR A 8 -15.89 -22.71 21.38
N GLN A 9 -14.84 -22.88 20.56
CA GLN A 9 -13.58 -22.17 20.79
C GLN A 9 -13.78 -20.66 20.77
N PHE A 10 -14.43 -20.12 19.73
CA PHE A 10 -14.65 -18.69 19.60
C PHE A 10 -15.53 -18.13 20.72
N TYR A 11 -16.59 -18.85 21.10
CA TYR A 11 -17.45 -18.51 22.24
C TYR A 11 -16.66 -18.39 23.55
N ARG A 12 -15.78 -19.36 23.82
CA ARG A 12 -14.91 -19.35 25.02
C ARG A 12 -13.89 -18.22 24.98
N MET A 13 -13.34 -17.91 23.81
CA MET A 13 -12.44 -16.76 23.65
C MET A 13 -13.14 -15.44 23.96
N CYS A 14 -14.38 -15.24 23.47
CA CYS A 14 -15.15 -14.02 23.72
C CYS A 14 -15.57 -13.84 25.18
N LEU A 15 -15.76 -14.93 25.93
CA LEU A 15 -16.17 -14.89 27.33
C LEU A 15 -15.02 -15.05 28.33
N ALA A 16 -13.78 -15.22 27.86
CA ALA A 16 -12.61 -15.33 28.72
C ALA A 16 -12.45 -14.06 29.56
N ARG A 17 -12.27 -14.22 30.87
CA ARG A 17 -12.18 -13.11 31.83
C ARG A 17 -10.74 -12.66 32.10
N ASN A 18 -9.76 -13.44 31.67
CA ASN A 18 -8.34 -13.17 31.83
C ASN A 18 -7.53 -13.91 30.76
N LEU A 19 -6.23 -13.62 30.71
CA LEU A 19 -5.32 -14.20 29.72
C LEU A 19 -5.24 -15.74 29.82
N ASP A 20 -5.33 -16.33 31.01
CA ASP A 20 -5.22 -17.78 31.17
C ASP A 20 -6.45 -18.51 30.63
N GLU A 21 -7.66 -18.02 30.89
CA GLU A 21 -8.89 -18.52 30.29
C GLU A 21 -8.85 -18.38 28.76
N PHE A 22 -8.33 -17.25 28.26
CA PHE A 22 -8.17 -17.02 26.82
C PHE A 22 -7.20 -18.02 26.19
N ARG A 23 -6.03 -18.24 26.81
CA ARG A 23 -5.03 -19.21 26.34
C ARG A 23 -5.58 -20.64 26.35
N ALA A 24 -6.36 -21.01 27.37
CA ALA A 24 -7.03 -22.30 27.43
C ALA A 24 -8.04 -22.49 26.28
N ALA A 25 -8.79 -21.43 25.91
CA ALA A 25 -9.68 -21.47 24.76
C ALA A 25 -8.91 -21.59 23.44
N VAL A 26 -7.83 -20.83 23.26
CA VAL A 26 -7.00 -20.91 22.05
C VAL A 26 -6.34 -22.28 21.88
N ALA A 27 -5.94 -22.92 22.98
CA ALA A 27 -5.34 -24.26 23.00
C ALA A 27 -6.30 -25.38 22.54
N MET A 28 -7.59 -25.09 22.33
CA MET A 28 -8.51 -26.03 21.69
C MET A 28 -8.10 -26.33 20.23
N ASN A 29 -7.32 -25.48 19.57
CA ASN A 29 -6.78 -25.69 18.21
C ASN A 29 -7.86 -26.02 17.15
N GLN A 30 -9.04 -25.41 17.27
CA GLN A 30 -10.17 -25.49 16.34
C GLN A 30 -10.22 -24.32 15.34
N LEU A 31 -9.37 -23.31 15.51
CA LEU A 31 -9.16 -22.24 14.52
C LEU A 31 -8.32 -22.76 13.35
N MET A 32 -8.73 -22.45 12.12
CA MET A 32 -7.84 -22.51 10.96
C MET A 32 -6.69 -21.49 11.11
N GLU A 33 -5.71 -21.49 10.20
CA GLU A 33 -4.57 -20.57 10.25
C GLU A 33 -5.04 -19.10 10.31
N GLN A 34 -4.95 -18.52 11.52
CA GLN A 34 -5.34 -17.15 11.84
C GLN A 34 -4.24 -16.51 12.68
N ASN A 35 -4.16 -15.19 12.63
CA ASN A 35 -3.42 -14.39 13.61
C ASN A 35 -4.41 -14.01 14.71
N VAL A 36 -4.16 -14.43 15.95
CA VAL A 36 -5.00 -14.10 17.11
C VAL A 36 -4.25 -13.13 18.01
N MET A 37 -4.92 -12.03 18.38
CA MET A 37 -4.43 -11.03 19.33
C MET A 37 -5.39 -10.94 20.52
N TYR A 38 -4.85 -10.61 21.68
CA TYR A 38 -5.57 -10.35 22.92
C TYR A 38 -4.95 -9.16 23.64
N ALA A 39 -5.81 -8.35 24.25
CA ALA A 39 -5.45 -7.30 25.18
C ALA A 39 -6.54 -7.17 26.25
N ASP A 40 -6.17 -6.85 27.49
CA ASP A 40 -7.11 -6.63 28.59
C ASP A 40 -6.81 -5.38 29.43
N VAL A 41 -7.69 -5.12 30.41
CA VAL A 41 -7.58 -3.96 31.32
C VAL A 41 -6.50 -4.13 32.40
N GLU A 42 -5.98 -5.33 32.60
CA GLU A 42 -4.88 -5.61 33.52
C GLU A 42 -3.51 -5.31 32.87
N GLY A 43 -3.51 -4.97 31.57
CA GLY A 43 -2.32 -4.62 30.80
C GLY A 43 -1.66 -5.82 30.12
N ASN A 44 -2.33 -6.96 30.07
CA ASN A 44 -1.82 -8.11 29.35
C ASN A 44 -2.01 -7.91 27.84
N ILE A 45 -1.00 -8.30 27.06
CA ILE A 45 -1.09 -8.41 25.60
C ILE A 45 -0.59 -9.79 25.17
N PHE A 46 -1.26 -10.40 24.19
CA PHE A 46 -0.88 -11.72 23.69
C PHE A 46 -1.11 -11.81 22.19
N TYR A 47 -0.18 -12.45 21.48
CA TYR A 47 -0.26 -12.71 20.05
C TYR A 47 0.14 -14.15 19.78
N VAL A 48 -0.64 -14.83 18.95
CA VAL A 48 -0.30 -16.16 18.43
C VAL A 48 -0.69 -16.28 16.97
N ARG A 49 0.22 -16.86 16.20
CA ARG A 49 0.03 -17.24 14.81
C ARG A 49 0.38 -18.70 14.65
N THR A 50 -0.43 -19.41 13.88
CA THR A 50 -0.11 -20.77 13.41
C THR A 50 0.50 -20.69 12.01
N GLY A 51 1.67 -21.30 11.82
CA GLY A 51 2.33 -21.44 10.52
C GLY A 51 3.33 -20.32 10.16
N PRO A 52 4.23 -20.55 9.19
CA PRO A 52 5.19 -19.56 8.72
C PRO A 52 4.48 -18.32 8.17
N GLY A 53 5.12 -17.16 8.28
CA GLY A 53 4.60 -15.89 7.78
C GLY A 53 5.69 -15.07 7.13
N SER A 54 5.32 -14.24 6.16
CA SER A 54 6.19 -13.23 5.56
C SER A 54 5.66 -11.83 5.89
N GLN A 55 6.58 -10.87 6.04
CA GLN A 55 6.21 -9.47 6.21
C GLN A 55 5.96 -8.81 4.85
N ASN A 56 4.80 -8.18 4.69
CA ASN A 56 4.52 -7.31 3.55
C ASN A 56 4.92 -5.85 3.90
N PRO A 57 4.96 -4.92 2.92
CA PRO A 57 5.31 -3.52 3.18
C PRO A 57 4.43 -2.84 4.25
N ARG A 58 3.15 -3.22 4.37
CA ARG A 58 2.24 -2.70 5.41
C ARG A 58 2.65 -3.17 6.81
N GLY A 59 3.07 -4.43 6.94
CA GLY A 59 3.59 -4.99 8.18
C GLY A 59 4.87 -4.29 8.64
N ARG A 60 5.81 -4.05 7.70
CA ARG A 60 7.03 -3.27 7.99
C ARG A 60 6.69 -1.85 8.47
N ARG A 61 5.81 -1.14 7.76
CA ARG A 61 5.35 0.21 8.16
C ARG A 61 4.67 0.21 9.54
N ALA A 62 3.85 -0.80 9.84
CA ALA A 62 3.22 -0.91 11.16
C ALA A 62 4.27 -1.10 12.26
N LEU A 63 5.30 -1.92 12.03
CA LEU A 63 6.41 -2.07 12.98
C LEU A 63 7.18 -0.77 13.18
N ASP A 64 7.48 -0.02 12.12
CA ASP A 64 8.18 1.27 12.24
C ASP A 64 7.38 2.29 13.08
N LEU A 65 6.07 2.36 12.85
CA LEU A 65 5.16 3.24 13.60
C LEU A 65 5.01 2.82 15.06
N LEU A 66 4.90 1.52 15.33
CA LEU A 66 4.74 1.00 16.69
C LEU A 66 6.06 1.04 17.49
N ALA A 67 7.21 0.79 16.86
CA ALA A 67 8.52 0.81 17.50
C ALA A 67 8.95 2.22 17.93
N THR A 68 8.41 3.25 17.28
CA THR A 68 8.69 4.66 17.60
C THR A 68 7.63 5.28 18.52
N ALA A 69 6.54 4.58 18.80
CA ALA A 69 5.49 5.06 19.68
C ALA A 69 5.89 4.84 21.14
N ASP A 70 6.07 5.92 21.89
CA ASP A 70 6.17 5.91 23.34
C ASP A 70 4.88 6.47 23.95
N ARG A 71 4.38 5.86 25.03
CA ARG A 71 3.15 6.26 25.76
C ARG A 71 1.96 6.59 24.84
N MET A 72 1.57 5.64 24.00
CA MET A 72 0.56 5.81 22.96
C MET A 72 -0.79 6.29 23.50
N THR A 73 -1.30 7.37 22.92
CA THR A 73 -2.66 7.86 23.17
C THR A 73 -3.68 7.20 22.22
N LEU A 74 -4.97 7.38 22.49
CA LEU A 74 -6.03 6.95 21.55
C LEU A 74 -5.92 7.69 20.21
N GLU A 75 -5.49 8.95 20.22
CA GLU A 75 -5.27 9.73 19.02
C GLU A 75 -4.11 9.17 18.19
N ASP A 76 -3.01 8.80 18.84
CA ASP A 76 -1.88 8.12 18.18
C ASP A 76 -2.29 6.78 17.57
N ALA A 77 -3.03 5.96 18.32
CA ALA A 77 -3.53 4.68 17.83
C ALA A 77 -4.45 4.87 16.60
N THR A 78 -5.31 5.90 16.63
CA THR A 78 -6.19 6.25 15.51
C THR A 78 -5.38 6.70 14.30
N ARG A 79 -4.39 7.58 14.50
CA ARG A 79 -3.49 8.06 13.45
C ARG A 79 -2.72 6.93 12.79
N ILE A 80 -2.18 5.99 13.57
CA ILE A 80 -1.45 4.81 13.05
C ILE A 80 -2.39 3.93 12.22
N THR A 81 -3.61 3.68 12.71
CA THR A 81 -4.61 2.85 12.02
C THR A 81 -5.03 3.46 10.67
N LEU A 82 -5.05 4.78 10.57
CA LEU A 82 -5.44 5.53 9.37
C LEU A 82 -4.24 5.99 8.53
N ASP A 83 -3.03 5.45 8.76
CA ASP A 83 -1.83 5.83 8.01
C ASP A 83 -1.98 5.47 6.53
N THR A 84 -1.84 6.49 5.67
CA THR A 84 -2.00 6.34 4.21
C THR A 84 -0.65 6.27 3.47
N TYR A 85 0.43 6.01 4.21
CA TYR A 85 1.77 5.98 3.67
C TYR A 85 1.91 4.95 2.56
N ALA A 86 2.50 5.36 1.44
CA ALA A 86 2.91 4.47 0.38
C ALA A 86 4.21 3.78 0.79
N GLY A 87 4.09 2.56 1.31
CA GLY A 87 5.23 1.74 1.71
C GLY A 87 6.30 1.66 0.61
N ASP A 88 7.56 1.75 1.04
CA ASP A 88 8.76 1.79 0.22
C ASP A 88 8.87 3.01 -0.73
N SER A 89 7.92 3.97 -0.70
CA SER A 89 7.90 5.10 -1.65
C SER A 89 9.13 5.98 -1.58
N GLU A 90 9.74 6.12 -0.41
CA GLU A 90 11.01 6.81 -0.19
C GLU A 90 12.14 6.23 -1.03
N HIS A 91 12.27 4.90 -1.07
CA HIS A 91 13.30 4.20 -1.86
C HIS A 91 13.08 4.42 -3.36
N TRP A 92 11.83 4.29 -3.81
CA TRP A 92 11.46 4.51 -5.21
C TRP A 92 11.68 5.96 -5.67
N ARG A 93 11.34 6.93 -4.81
CA ARG A 93 11.58 8.35 -5.09
C ARG A 93 13.05 8.71 -5.08
N ALA A 94 13.84 8.13 -4.17
CA ALA A 94 15.29 8.29 -4.15
C ALA A 94 15.92 7.74 -5.43
N ALA A 95 15.52 6.56 -5.89
CA ALA A 95 15.98 5.97 -7.14
C ALA A 95 15.62 6.84 -8.37
N LEU A 96 14.38 7.35 -8.44
CA LEU A 96 13.96 8.26 -9.50
C LEU A 96 14.74 9.58 -9.48
N THR A 97 15.00 10.13 -8.29
CA THR A 97 15.81 11.35 -8.12
C THR A 97 17.26 11.11 -8.54
N ALA A 98 17.84 9.96 -8.22
CA ALA A 98 19.18 9.57 -8.66
C ALA A 98 19.24 9.42 -10.20
N ALA A 99 18.23 8.80 -10.82
CA ALA A 99 18.12 8.72 -12.27
C ALA A 99 18.03 10.11 -12.90
N ALA A 100 17.21 11.02 -12.37
CA ALA A 100 17.11 12.38 -12.87
C ALA A 100 18.45 13.14 -12.82
N LYS A 101 19.24 12.94 -11.74
CA LYS A 101 20.60 13.50 -11.61
C LYS A 101 21.57 12.90 -12.63
N ALA A 102 21.54 11.59 -12.83
CA ALA A 102 22.42 10.90 -13.79
C ALA A 102 22.18 11.31 -15.26
N PHE A 103 20.96 11.75 -15.58
CA PHE A 103 20.56 12.25 -16.90
C PHE A 103 20.38 13.77 -16.92
N ALA A 104 20.97 14.51 -15.98
CA ALA A 104 20.90 15.96 -15.92
C ALA A 104 21.35 16.60 -17.24
N GLY A 105 20.63 17.63 -17.70
CA GLY A 105 20.84 18.28 -19.00
C GLY A 105 20.21 17.56 -20.20
N GLY A 106 19.70 16.34 -20.03
CA GLY A 106 18.95 15.64 -21.07
C GLY A 106 17.55 16.23 -21.29
N ALA A 107 17.09 16.27 -22.55
CA ALA A 107 15.78 16.82 -22.92
C ALA A 107 14.61 16.20 -22.13
N ARG A 108 14.65 14.88 -21.88
CA ARG A 108 13.61 14.17 -21.12
C ARG A 108 13.51 14.66 -19.67
N VAL A 109 14.64 14.88 -18.99
CA VAL A 109 14.64 15.41 -17.62
C VAL A 109 14.10 16.84 -17.59
N GLY A 110 14.43 17.65 -18.61
CA GLY A 110 13.86 18.99 -18.77
C GLY A 110 12.33 18.99 -18.88
N VAL A 111 11.77 18.12 -19.74
CA VAL A 111 10.31 17.99 -19.91
C VAL A 111 9.62 17.46 -18.65
N LEU A 112 10.30 16.60 -17.88
CA LEU A 112 9.76 15.98 -16.67
C LEU A 112 10.00 16.79 -15.39
N LYS A 113 10.59 17.98 -15.47
CA LYS A 113 11.01 18.76 -14.30
C LYS A 113 9.90 18.93 -13.26
N GLU A 114 8.71 19.38 -13.68
CA GLU A 114 7.56 19.59 -12.79
C GLU A 114 7.16 18.28 -12.07
N ALA A 115 7.08 17.17 -12.81
CA ALA A 115 6.71 15.86 -12.27
C ALA A 115 7.77 15.30 -11.30
N LEU A 116 9.05 15.50 -11.62
CA LEU A 116 10.18 15.12 -10.77
C LEU A 116 10.18 15.94 -9.47
N ASP A 117 9.97 17.26 -9.56
CA ASP A 117 9.90 18.16 -8.40
C ASP A 117 8.69 17.81 -7.51
N LEU A 118 7.54 17.48 -8.12
CA LEU A 118 6.33 17.05 -7.40
C LEU A 118 6.59 15.75 -6.60
N LEU A 119 7.18 14.73 -7.22
CA LEU A 119 7.49 13.48 -6.54
C LEU A 119 8.65 13.63 -5.54
N ALA A 120 9.62 14.49 -5.80
CA ALA A 120 10.72 14.76 -4.88
C ALA A 120 10.23 15.39 -3.57
N ASN A 121 9.21 16.26 -3.62
CA ASN A 121 8.67 16.96 -2.45
C ASN A 121 7.47 16.27 -1.77
N TRP A 122 6.96 15.17 -2.34
CA TRP A 122 5.84 14.44 -1.75
C TRP A 122 6.21 13.87 -0.36
N ALA A 123 5.28 13.71 0.57
CA ALA A 123 5.59 13.06 1.87
C ALA A 123 5.38 11.53 1.84
N GLY A 124 4.98 10.97 0.69
CA GLY A 124 4.64 9.55 0.57
C GLY A 124 3.22 9.21 1.03
N HIS A 125 2.43 10.17 1.51
CA HIS A 125 1.06 9.96 1.96
C HIS A 125 0.03 10.13 0.84
N ARG A 126 -0.93 9.19 0.75
CA ARG A 126 -2.04 9.23 -0.23
C ARG A 126 -3.24 10.02 0.30
N SER A 127 -3.03 11.29 0.61
CA SER A 127 -4.11 12.19 1.02
C SER A 127 -5.01 12.54 -0.17
N VAL A 128 -6.30 12.82 0.08
CA VAL A 128 -7.32 13.07 -0.95
C VAL A 128 -6.97 14.21 -1.92
N ASP A 129 -6.18 15.15 -1.43
CA ASP A 129 -5.75 16.39 -2.05
C ASP A 129 -4.35 16.28 -2.66
N SER A 130 -3.75 15.09 -2.76
CA SER A 130 -2.38 14.90 -3.26
C SER A 130 -2.33 14.52 -4.75
N PRO A 131 -1.90 15.41 -5.67
CA PRO A 131 -1.59 15.03 -7.05
C PRO A 131 -0.37 14.12 -7.16
N ALA A 132 0.61 14.32 -6.27
CA ALA A 132 1.82 13.50 -6.23
C ALA A 132 1.51 12.02 -5.98
N ALA A 133 0.53 11.72 -5.11
CA ALA A 133 0.07 10.36 -4.86
C ALA A 133 -0.51 9.71 -6.13
N THR A 134 -1.31 10.44 -6.91
CA THR A 134 -1.86 9.97 -8.19
C THR A 134 -0.75 9.72 -9.19
N LEU A 135 0.17 10.68 -9.36
CA LEU A 135 1.31 10.56 -10.27
C LEU A 135 2.18 9.36 -9.91
N TYR A 136 2.52 9.19 -8.63
CA TYR A 136 3.32 8.07 -8.15
C TYR A 136 2.63 6.73 -8.44
N TRP A 137 1.32 6.64 -8.21
CA TRP A 137 0.57 5.42 -8.44
C TRP A 137 0.52 5.04 -9.93
N VAL A 138 0.20 5.98 -10.82
CA VAL A 138 0.21 5.73 -12.28
C VAL A 138 1.61 5.39 -12.77
N TRP A 139 2.65 6.08 -12.25
CA TRP A 139 4.05 5.79 -12.56
C TRP A 139 4.45 4.36 -12.17
N ARG A 140 4.12 3.92 -10.94
CA ARG A 140 4.37 2.55 -10.50
C ARG A 140 3.62 1.52 -11.36
N ALA A 141 2.42 1.83 -11.85
CA ALA A 141 1.70 0.96 -12.79
C ALA A 141 2.45 0.85 -14.14
N LYS A 142 2.94 1.98 -14.68
CA LYS A 142 3.71 1.98 -15.95
C LYS A 142 5.03 1.20 -15.89
N LEU A 143 5.64 1.09 -14.72
CA LEU A 143 6.82 0.23 -14.52
C LEU A 143 6.50 -1.27 -14.62
N LYS A 144 5.25 -1.67 -14.37
CA LYS A 144 4.81 -3.07 -14.50
C LYS A 144 4.49 -3.45 -15.95
N ASP A 145 4.03 -2.50 -16.77
CA ASP A 145 3.63 -2.72 -18.17
C ASP A 145 4.83 -2.98 -19.11
N ASP A 146 6.00 -2.42 -18.81
CA ASP A 146 7.11 -2.30 -19.79
C ASP A 146 7.99 -3.56 -19.94
N ASN A 147 7.65 -4.68 -19.27
CA ASN A 147 8.43 -5.94 -19.20
C ASN A 147 9.91 -5.79 -18.72
N ALA A 148 10.37 -4.57 -18.48
CA ALA A 148 11.64 -4.18 -17.89
C ALA A 148 11.39 -3.69 -16.46
N GLN A 149 10.87 -4.58 -15.61
CA GLN A 149 10.70 -4.31 -14.18
C GLN A 149 12.08 -3.93 -13.62
N PRO A 150 12.26 -2.70 -13.10
CA PRO A 150 13.51 -2.32 -12.45
C PRO A 150 13.83 -3.31 -11.33
N ALA A 151 15.10 -3.49 -11.03
CA ALA A 151 15.55 -4.38 -9.96
C ALA A 151 15.03 -3.88 -8.61
N GLU A 152 13.81 -4.27 -8.24
CA GLU A 152 13.10 -3.78 -7.06
C GLU A 152 13.91 -4.02 -5.79
N ILE A 153 14.57 -5.18 -5.67
CA ILE A 153 15.47 -5.48 -4.56
C ILE A 153 16.60 -4.44 -4.46
N ALA A 154 17.22 -4.06 -5.59
CA ALA A 154 18.27 -3.06 -5.60
C ALA A 154 17.75 -1.68 -5.15
N ILE A 155 16.54 -1.30 -5.57
CA ILE A 155 15.89 -0.05 -5.14
C ILE A 155 15.64 -0.06 -3.63
N LEU A 156 15.06 -1.14 -3.11
CA LEU A 156 14.76 -1.29 -1.68
C LEU A 156 16.03 -1.32 -0.82
N GLN A 157 17.17 -1.73 -1.37
CA GLN A 157 18.47 -1.70 -0.70
C GLN A 157 19.23 -0.38 -0.88
N GLY A 158 18.70 0.56 -1.67
CA GLY A 158 19.39 1.81 -2.00
C GLY A 158 20.60 1.63 -2.93
N THR A 159 20.71 0.48 -3.61
CA THR A 159 21.78 0.18 -4.55
C THR A 159 21.61 0.95 -5.84
N ALA A 160 22.70 1.49 -6.38
CA ALA A 160 22.68 2.22 -7.65
C ALA A 160 22.19 1.33 -8.81
N LEU A 161 21.18 1.81 -9.53
CA LEU A 161 20.63 1.10 -10.69
C LEU A 161 21.52 1.27 -11.93
N PRO A 162 21.58 0.25 -12.81
CA PRO A 162 22.13 0.37 -14.15
C PRO A 162 21.48 1.50 -14.96
N ARG A 163 22.22 2.06 -15.93
CA ARG A 163 21.80 3.25 -16.68
C ARG A 163 20.52 3.04 -17.50
N ASP A 164 20.34 1.86 -18.07
CA ASP A 164 19.13 1.44 -18.79
C ASP A 164 17.91 1.34 -17.88
N GLN A 165 18.08 0.89 -16.64
CA GLN A 165 17.00 0.87 -15.65
C GLN A 165 16.66 2.27 -15.15
N GLN A 166 17.66 3.12 -14.93
CA GLN A 166 17.44 4.55 -14.63
C GLN A 166 16.66 5.24 -15.76
N GLU A 167 16.99 4.95 -17.02
CA GLU A 167 16.23 5.45 -18.17
C GLU A 167 14.79 4.93 -18.17
N THR A 168 14.59 3.65 -17.83
CA THR A 168 13.27 3.03 -17.71
C THR A 168 12.40 3.75 -16.67
N LEU A 169 12.96 4.14 -15.51
CA LEU A 169 12.24 4.95 -14.52
C LEU A 169 11.73 6.28 -15.11
N LEU A 170 12.58 6.97 -15.88
CA LEU A 170 12.25 8.25 -16.50
C LEU A 170 11.25 8.11 -17.66
N ARG A 171 11.36 7.05 -18.49
CA ARG A 171 10.38 6.77 -19.55
C ARG A 171 9.01 6.47 -18.97
N ALA A 172 8.94 5.64 -17.93
CA ALA A 172 7.68 5.32 -17.27
C ALA A 172 7.03 6.57 -16.65
N LEU A 173 7.82 7.52 -16.13
CA LEU A 173 7.29 8.77 -15.61
C LEU A 173 6.68 9.64 -16.72
N ALA A 174 7.33 9.71 -17.88
CA ALA A 174 6.76 10.38 -19.05
C ALA A 174 5.44 9.74 -19.49
N ALA A 175 5.41 8.41 -19.62
CA ALA A 175 4.20 7.67 -19.97
C ALA A 175 3.07 7.87 -18.95
N ALA A 176 3.39 7.95 -17.65
CA ALA A 176 2.42 8.20 -16.60
C ALA A 176 1.80 9.60 -16.69
N ARG A 177 2.62 10.62 -16.94
CA ARG A 177 2.16 12.00 -17.13
C ARG A 177 1.26 12.10 -18.35
N ASP A 178 1.68 11.52 -19.48
CA ASP A 178 0.90 11.53 -20.72
C ASP A 178 -0.45 10.83 -20.53
N GLU A 179 -0.47 9.72 -19.79
CA GLU A 179 -1.71 9.01 -19.45
C GLU A 179 -2.64 9.86 -18.56
N ILE A 180 -2.11 10.54 -17.55
CA ILE A 180 -2.91 11.43 -16.68
C ILE A 180 -3.53 12.57 -17.49
N VAL A 181 -2.73 13.23 -18.34
CA VAL A 181 -3.20 14.33 -19.20
C VAL A 181 -4.23 13.84 -20.21
N LYS A 182 -3.94 12.72 -20.89
CA LYS A 182 -4.86 12.12 -21.87
C LYS A 182 -6.23 11.82 -21.28
N ARG A 183 -6.25 11.38 -20.02
CA ARG A 183 -7.45 10.90 -19.37
C ARG A 183 -8.25 11.97 -18.63
N SER A 184 -7.57 12.90 -17.98
CA SER A 184 -8.20 13.95 -17.16
C SER A 184 -8.27 15.31 -17.84
N GLY A 185 -7.44 15.56 -18.86
CA GLY A 185 -7.21 16.90 -19.40
C GLY A 185 -6.32 17.78 -18.52
N HIS A 186 -5.96 17.32 -17.31
CA HIS A 186 -5.14 18.04 -16.34
C HIS A 186 -3.79 17.37 -16.16
N ARG A 187 -2.78 18.16 -15.79
CA ARG A 187 -1.41 17.64 -15.52
C ARG A 187 -1.27 17.05 -14.11
N GLU A 188 -2.09 17.55 -13.21
CA GLU A 188 -2.11 17.19 -11.80
C GLU A 188 -3.54 16.88 -11.41
N VAL A 189 -3.76 15.70 -10.84
CA VAL A 189 -5.08 15.22 -10.44
C VAL A 189 -5.01 14.76 -8.99
N PRO A 190 -5.70 15.43 -8.06
CA PRO A 190 -5.76 15.02 -6.66
C PRO A 190 -6.22 13.56 -6.50
N TRP A 191 -5.62 12.85 -5.56
CA TRP A 191 -5.90 11.43 -5.28
C TRP A 191 -7.39 11.10 -5.15
N GLY A 192 -8.12 11.94 -4.40
CA GLY A 192 -9.53 11.77 -4.06
C GLY A 192 -10.51 12.11 -5.20
N GLU A 193 -10.03 12.70 -6.29
CA GLU A 193 -10.82 12.79 -7.52
C GLU A 193 -10.93 11.41 -8.19
N VAL A 194 -9.83 10.66 -8.17
CA VAL A 194 -9.75 9.31 -8.75
C VAL A 194 -10.27 8.25 -7.79
N HIS A 195 -9.86 8.29 -6.53
CA HIS A 195 -10.15 7.28 -5.52
C HIS A 195 -11.33 7.71 -4.66
N ARG A 196 -12.50 7.15 -4.97
CA ARG A 196 -13.76 7.48 -4.31
C ARG A 196 -14.48 6.23 -3.80
N ILE A 197 -15.05 6.34 -2.60
CA ILE A 197 -15.99 5.36 -2.05
C ILE A 197 -17.40 5.77 -2.46
N ARG A 198 -18.18 4.82 -2.97
CA ARG A 198 -19.57 5.07 -3.40
C ARG A 198 -20.54 4.13 -2.69
N ARG A 199 -21.70 4.65 -2.30
CA ARG A 199 -22.81 3.89 -1.74
C ARG A 199 -24.13 4.48 -2.23
N GLY A 200 -24.84 3.75 -3.08
CA GLY A 200 -25.96 4.32 -3.84
C GLY A 200 -25.49 5.51 -4.68
N ASP A 201 -26.21 6.62 -4.60
CA ASP A 201 -25.90 7.86 -5.32
C ASP A 201 -24.82 8.73 -4.63
N GLN A 202 -24.39 8.35 -3.43
CA GLN A 202 -23.39 9.10 -2.66
C GLN A 202 -21.97 8.69 -3.05
N SER A 203 -21.06 9.67 -3.05
CA SER A 203 -19.67 9.51 -3.52
C SER A 203 -18.71 10.40 -2.74
N TRP A 204 -17.75 9.83 -2.01
CA TRP A 204 -16.79 10.55 -1.17
C TRP A 204 -15.34 10.29 -1.61
N PRO A 205 -14.46 11.30 -1.58
CA PRO A 205 -13.04 11.09 -1.80
C PRO A 205 -12.46 10.23 -0.66
N ALA A 206 -11.53 9.34 -0.99
CA ALA A 206 -10.96 8.40 -0.02
C ALA A 206 -9.43 8.43 -0.02
N ALA A 207 -8.87 8.79 1.13
CA ALA A 207 -7.45 8.61 1.41
C ALA A 207 -7.21 7.14 1.79
N THR A 208 -7.07 6.29 0.77
CA THR A 208 -6.90 4.84 0.92
C THR A 208 -5.71 4.35 0.11
N THR A 209 -5.32 3.09 0.33
CA THR A 209 -4.41 2.39 -0.59
C THR A 209 -5.11 2.16 -1.92
N ALA A 210 -4.38 2.23 -3.03
CA ALA A 210 -4.93 1.89 -4.34
C ALA A 210 -5.52 0.48 -4.30
N VAL A 211 -6.83 0.36 -4.57
CA VAL A 211 -7.40 -0.94 -4.93
C VAL A 211 -7.04 -1.15 -6.40
N GLU A 212 -6.05 -2.01 -6.67
CA GLU A 212 -5.58 -2.32 -8.05
C GLU A 212 -6.74 -2.79 -8.97
N CYS A 213 -7.87 -3.21 -8.39
CA CYS A 213 -8.99 -3.85 -9.08
C CYS A 213 -9.98 -2.88 -9.80
N SER A 214 -9.90 -1.55 -9.66
CA SER A 214 -11.00 -0.70 -10.19
C SER A 214 -10.71 0.74 -10.63
N SER A 215 -9.58 1.35 -10.26
CA SER A 215 -9.39 2.80 -10.42
C SER A 215 -8.96 3.26 -11.82
N LEU A 216 -8.35 2.40 -12.64
CA LEU A 216 -7.93 2.79 -14.00
C LEU A 216 -9.07 2.90 -15.02
N SER A 217 -10.30 2.49 -14.70
CA SER A 217 -11.41 2.51 -15.67
C SER A 217 -12.20 3.81 -15.74
N ARG A 218 -11.97 4.78 -14.83
CA ARG A 218 -12.93 5.88 -14.58
C ARG A 218 -12.27 7.25 -14.44
N PHE A 219 -11.46 7.61 -15.42
CA PHE A 219 -11.06 9.01 -15.60
C PHE A 219 -12.13 9.87 -16.32
N ALA A 220 -13.28 9.30 -16.70
CA ALA A 220 -14.39 10.06 -17.29
C ALA A 220 -15.74 9.74 -16.60
N PRO A 221 -16.71 10.67 -16.57
CA PRO A 221 -17.93 10.57 -15.75
C PRO A 221 -18.94 9.51 -16.23
N SER A 222 -18.75 8.91 -17.39
CA SER A 222 -19.73 7.98 -17.97
C SER A 222 -19.03 6.79 -18.62
N ILE A 223 -18.86 5.70 -17.88
CA ILE A 223 -18.79 4.32 -18.43
C ILE A 223 -19.06 3.35 -17.28
N THR A 224 -20.02 2.47 -17.51
CA THR A 224 -20.42 1.35 -16.68
C THR A 224 -19.24 0.39 -16.51
N ALA A 225 -18.92 0.00 -15.27
CA ALA A 225 -17.78 -0.86 -14.97
C ALA A 225 -18.00 -2.28 -15.51
N THR A 226 -17.08 -2.72 -16.37
CA THR A 226 -16.88 -4.15 -16.64
C THR A 226 -15.87 -4.68 -15.63
N ARG A 227 -16.28 -5.68 -14.84
CA ARG A 227 -15.41 -6.40 -13.89
C ARG A 227 -14.20 -6.97 -14.64
N VAL A 228 -12.99 -6.66 -14.17
CA VAL A 228 -11.77 -7.39 -14.52
C VAL A 228 -11.26 -8.02 -13.23
N GLY A 229 -11.05 -9.34 -13.25
CA GLY A 229 -10.75 -10.15 -12.08
C GLY A 229 -9.37 -9.86 -11.48
N CYS A 230 -9.28 -9.98 -10.16
CA CYS A 230 -8.06 -9.93 -9.37
C CYS A 230 -7.33 -11.29 -9.45
N GLU A 231 -6.16 -11.36 -10.09
CA GLU A 231 -5.25 -12.52 -9.95
C GLU A 231 -3.87 -12.14 -9.36
N GLY A 232 -3.59 -10.87 -9.09
CA GLY A 232 -2.21 -10.43 -8.80
C GLY A 232 -1.72 -10.44 -7.34
N CYS A 233 -2.59 -10.50 -6.33
CA CYS A 233 -2.15 -10.28 -4.94
C CYS A 233 -1.74 -11.56 -4.17
N TYR A 234 -1.86 -12.75 -4.78
CA TYR A 234 -1.55 -14.03 -4.14
C TYR A 234 -0.67 -14.97 -4.99
N SER A 235 0.16 -14.46 -5.91
CA SER A 235 1.13 -15.30 -6.62
C SER A 235 2.47 -15.31 -5.89
N GLY A 236 2.60 -16.14 -4.85
CA GLY A 236 3.84 -16.22 -4.07
C GLY A 236 4.06 -17.46 -3.23
N SER A 237 3.21 -18.48 -3.33
CA SER A 237 3.42 -19.76 -2.64
C SER A 237 3.05 -20.89 -3.59
N ARG A 238 4.05 -21.38 -4.34
CA ARG A 238 4.03 -22.74 -4.87
C ARG A 238 4.14 -23.67 -3.65
N TRP A 239 3.12 -24.51 -3.47
CA TRP A 239 3.24 -25.76 -2.72
C TRP A 239 4.14 -26.72 -3.49
#